data_AF-A0A1C7P962-F1
#
_entry.id   AF-A0A1C7P962-F1
#
_cell.length_a   1.000
_cell.length_b   1.000
_cell.length_c   1.000
_cell.angle_alpha   90.00
_cell.angle_beta   90.00
_cell.angle_gamma   90.00
#
_symmetry.space_group_name_H-M   'P 1'
#
loop_
_entity.id
_entity.type
_entity.pdbx_description
1 polymer ?
#
loop_
_entity_poly.entity_id
_entity_poly.type
_entity_poly.pdbx_seq_one_letter_code
_entity_poly.pdbx_strand_id
1 'polypeptide(L)'
;MLSDITHIIKSGIVDNTTPGTVTLTLTCVGMEEPLVFTLEGDCLRDLAGCRLEFSNPLHTGILRDKEQTFLEIIRQRGEYLCLGDFTASRRLCDLDNKRARHNLLSLEIFDIDGGRILIESSSMELTIGEHRWQMEPTDEYAQIMSNQDMYRSHVQQFINSYTGILDDENDPLPSIPWDGRLRRAEAAAVIYPSVHDKYRQEADGLVRESYVLNRTDRLAELARDEETGRPTESNFFHNAGVLDFLLPGEVDAVREAMRHPVFESLSNLTQEIQTTLQTMLEDSENGDREPNPTVSEIMRVHGFIVPHVLATILQSQENIIDPPVLTHRIEALLRRIQKDIRLLHQIPAETSHQIILLAEDLMRQLTDFGYSFCKKS
;
A
#
# COMPACT_ATOMS: atom_id res chain seq x y z
N MET A 1 2.10 4.76 -6.32
CA MET A 1 3.09 4.78 -5.21
C MET A 1 3.06 6.15 -4.56
N LEU A 2 3.02 6.24 -3.22
CA LEU A 2 3.14 7.52 -2.50
C LEU A 2 4.62 7.91 -2.41
N SER A 3 4.93 9.17 -2.73
CA SER A 3 6.26 9.73 -2.59
C SER A 3 6.18 11.04 -1.81
N ASP A 4 6.58 10.99 -0.54
CA ASP A 4 6.86 12.18 0.24
C ASP A 4 8.22 12.72 -0.17
N ILE A 5 8.21 13.95 -0.70
CA ILE A 5 9.42 14.64 -1.18
C ILE A 5 9.74 15.89 -0.37
N THR A 6 9.06 16.11 0.76
CA THR A 6 9.17 17.33 1.56
C THR A 6 10.62 17.70 1.87
N HIS A 7 11.44 16.71 2.25
CA HIS A 7 12.82 16.89 2.68
C HIS A 7 13.78 17.35 1.57
N ILE A 8 13.42 17.19 0.30
CA ILE A 8 14.22 17.66 -0.85
C ILE A 8 13.70 18.97 -1.46
N ILE A 9 12.55 19.48 -1.03
CA ILE A 9 12.05 20.79 -1.47
C ILE A 9 12.78 21.90 -0.71
N LYS A 10 13.38 22.84 -1.43
CA LYS A 10 13.99 24.07 -0.86
C LYS A 10 12.97 25.19 -0.72
N SER A 11 12.19 25.39 -1.77
CA SER A 11 11.15 26.42 -1.84
C SER A 11 10.16 26.11 -2.95
N GLY A 12 9.03 26.79 -2.94
CA GLY A 12 8.07 26.73 -4.01
C GLY A 12 7.19 27.97 -4.10
N ILE A 13 6.57 28.11 -5.27
CA ILE A 13 5.58 29.14 -5.56
C ILE A 13 4.35 28.42 -6.07
N VAL A 14 3.20 28.71 -5.47
CA VAL A 14 1.91 28.21 -5.91
C VAL A 14 1.01 29.36 -6.26
N ASP A 15 0.43 29.34 -7.44
CA ASP A 15 -0.45 30.39 -7.94
C ASP A 15 -1.83 29.80 -8.27
N ASN A 16 -2.82 30.10 -7.42
CA ASN A 16 -4.22 29.76 -7.63
C ASN A 16 -5.07 31.03 -7.82
N THR A 17 -4.49 32.09 -8.39
CA THR A 17 -5.20 33.34 -8.64
C THR A 17 -6.25 33.25 -9.75
N THR A 18 -6.28 32.14 -10.49
CA THR A 18 -7.29 31.80 -11.49
C THR A 18 -8.07 30.56 -11.02
N PRO A 19 -9.40 30.62 -10.92
CA PRO A 19 -10.20 29.45 -10.52
C PRO A 19 -10.04 28.26 -11.46
N GLY A 20 -10.05 27.06 -10.90
CA GLY A 20 -9.93 25.77 -11.58
C GLY A 20 -8.51 25.40 -12.02
N THR A 21 -7.50 26.23 -11.75
CA THR A 21 -6.12 25.94 -12.17
C THR A 21 -5.12 26.43 -11.15
N VAL A 22 -4.11 25.60 -10.90
CA VAL A 22 -2.95 25.93 -10.05
C VAL A 22 -1.67 25.83 -10.85
N THR A 23 -0.86 26.89 -10.85
CA THR A 23 0.53 26.81 -11.31
C THR A 23 1.44 26.56 -10.12
N LEU A 24 2.24 25.50 -10.19
CA LEU A 24 3.18 25.12 -9.13
C LEU A 24 4.61 25.17 -9.66
N THR A 25 5.46 25.94 -8.98
CA THR A 25 6.91 25.95 -9.20
C THR A 25 7.61 25.41 -7.96
N LEU A 26 8.43 24.36 -8.11
CA LEU A 26 9.22 23.78 -7.03
C LEU A 26 10.71 23.89 -7.32
N THR A 27 11.47 24.37 -6.34
CA THR A 27 12.93 24.33 -6.35
C THR A 27 13.40 23.20 -5.44
N CYS A 28 14.07 22.21 -6.01
CA CYS A 28 14.53 21.03 -5.27
C CYS A 28 16.05 21.07 -5.02
N VAL A 29 16.51 20.32 -4.04
CA VAL A 29 17.92 19.97 -3.86
C VAL A 29 18.42 19.23 -5.11
N GLY A 30 19.65 19.52 -5.55
CA GLY A 30 20.31 18.83 -6.67
C GLY A 30 19.79 19.20 -8.07
N MET A 31 18.66 19.90 -8.20
CA MET A 31 18.10 20.31 -9.49
C MET A 31 18.56 21.72 -9.87
N GLU A 32 19.11 21.89 -11.08
CA GLU A 32 19.51 23.20 -11.61
C GLU A 32 18.31 24.06 -12.01
N GLU A 33 17.33 23.45 -12.69
CA GLU A 33 16.11 24.12 -13.10
C GLU A 33 14.94 23.75 -12.17
N PRO A 34 14.06 24.71 -11.85
CA PRO A 34 12.87 24.41 -11.06
C PRO A 34 11.91 23.50 -11.84
N LEU A 35 11.12 22.73 -11.09
CA LEU A 35 9.99 21.98 -11.65
C LEU A 35 8.80 22.92 -11.75
N VAL A 36 8.17 22.97 -12.92
CA VAL A 36 7.00 23.82 -13.18
C VAL A 36 5.86 22.96 -13.68
N PHE A 37 4.71 23.07 -13.04
CA PHE A 37 3.51 22.28 -13.32
C PHE A 37 2.29 23.19 -13.46
N THR A 38 1.36 22.77 -14.31
CA THR A 38 0.00 23.30 -14.34
C THR A 38 -0.92 22.18 -13.89
N LEU A 39 -1.65 22.40 -12.80
CA LEU A 39 -2.48 21.41 -12.14
C LEU A 39 -3.95 21.79 -12.30
N GLU A 40 -4.78 20.80 -12.59
CA GLU A 40 -6.25 20.95 -12.59
C GLU A 40 -6.78 20.93 -11.15
N GLY A 41 -7.66 21.87 -10.80
CA GLY A 41 -8.27 22.01 -9.48
C GLY A 41 -7.91 23.32 -8.77
N ASP A 42 -8.44 23.50 -7.55
CA ASP A 42 -8.25 24.68 -6.72
C ASP A 42 -7.69 24.35 -5.33
N CYS A 43 -6.95 25.30 -4.76
CA CYS A 43 -6.57 25.23 -3.34
C CYS A 43 -7.82 25.23 -2.45
N LEU A 44 -7.71 24.70 -1.22
CA LEU A 44 -8.75 24.88 -0.22
C LEU A 44 -8.86 26.35 0.19
N ARG A 45 -9.98 26.71 0.83
CA ARG A 45 -10.44 28.09 0.99
C ARG A 45 -9.43 29.04 1.63
N ASP A 46 -8.51 28.54 2.46
CA ASP A 46 -7.47 29.34 3.10
C ASP A 46 -6.37 29.84 2.15
N LEU A 47 -6.22 29.19 0.98
CA LEU A 47 -5.24 29.54 -0.06
C LEU A 47 -5.90 29.81 -1.43
N ALA A 48 -7.20 29.54 -1.57
CA ALA A 48 -7.98 29.80 -2.78
C ALA A 48 -7.84 31.27 -3.21
N GLY A 49 -7.57 31.49 -4.50
CA GLY A 49 -7.39 32.84 -5.03
C GLY A 49 -6.09 33.52 -4.68
N CYS A 50 -5.18 32.86 -3.96
CA CYS A 50 -3.90 33.43 -3.57
C CYS A 50 -2.75 32.93 -4.42
N ARG A 51 -1.67 33.72 -4.38
CA ARG A 51 -0.32 33.25 -4.68
C ARG A 51 0.38 32.98 -3.35
N LEU A 52 0.86 31.78 -3.14
CA LEU A 52 1.67 31.37 -2.00
C LEU A 52 3.13 31.25 -2.42
N GLU A 53 4.04 31.80 -1.63
CA GLU A 53 5.46 31.49 -1.69
C GLU A 53 5.85 30.79 -0.40
N PHE A 54 6.62 29.71 -0.48
CA PHE A 54 7.09 28.99 0.69
C PHE A 54 8.56 28.60 0.61
N SER A 55 9.24 28.57 1.76
CA SER A 55 10.61 28.08 1.91
C SER A 55 10.65 26.97 2.96
N ASN A 56 11.51 25.98 2.74
CA ASN A 56 11.73 24.88 3.67
C ASN A 56 13.08 25.04 4.38
N PRO A 57 13.09 25.48 5.65
CA PRO A 57 14.34 25.60 6.40
C PRO A 57 14.95 24.25 6.79
N LEU A 58 14.18 23.15 6.73
CA LEU A 58 14.57 21.81 7.20
C LEU A 58 14.88 20.82 6.06
N HIS A 59 15.15 21.30 4.85
CA HIS A 59 15.56 20.42 3.75
C HIS A 59 16.88 19.70 4.07
N THR A 60 17.01 18.43 3.68
CA THR A 60 18.17 17.58 4.04
C THR A 60 19.43 17.89 3.25
N GLY A 61 19.33 18.69 2.18
CA GLY A 61 20.45 19.06 1.31
C GLY A 61 21.02 17.88 0.49
N ILE A 62 20.46 16.68 0.61
CA ILE A 62 20.88 15.46 -0.07
C ILE A 62 19.75 14.98 -0.98
N LEU A 63 20.04 14.79 -2.26
CA LEU A 63 19.16 14.13 -3.23
C LEU A 63 19.70 12.71 -3.48
N ARG A 64 18.86 11.69 -3.27
CA ARG A 64 19.18 10.29 -3.51
C ARG A 64 18.85 9.90 -4.95
N ASP A 65 19.54 8.91 -5.51
CA ASP A 65 19.34 8.45 -6.90
C ASP A 65 17.87 8.10 -7.23
N LYS A 66 17.17 7.46 -6.28
CA LYS A 66 15.73 7.14 -6.42
C LYS A 66 14.87 8.39 -6.53
N GLU A 67 15.18 9.43 -5.76
CA GLU A 67 14.45 10.71 -5.79
C GLU A 67 14.75 11.47 -7.06
N GLN A 68 16.00 11.49 -7.51
CA GLN A 68 16.37 12.11 -8.77
C GLN A 68 15.60 11.50 -9.94
N THR A 69 15.64 10.16 -10.05
CA THR A 69 14.91 9.42 -11.09
C THR A 69 13.42 9.76 -11.06
N PHE A 70 12.83 9.82 -9.86
CA PHE A 70 11.43 10.18 -9.68
C PHE A 70 11.11 11.62 -10.13
N LEU A 71 11.93 12.60 -9.76
CA LEU A 71 11.73 14.01 -10.18
C LEU A 71 11.86 14.18 -11.70
N GLU A 72 12.78 13.45 -12.34
CA GLU A 72 12.93 13.45 -13.80
C GLU A 72 11.69 12.87 -14.50
N ILE A 73 11.13 11.77 -13.97
CA ILE A 73 9.89 11.16 -14.49
C ILE A 73 8.73 12.15 -14.37
N ILE A 74 8.56 12.79 -13.21
CA ILE A 74 7.44 13.74 -13.02
C ILE A 74 7.62 14.98 -13.91
N ARG A 75 8.84 15.48 -14.08
CA ARG A 75 9.13 16.60 -14.99
C ARG A 75 8.64 16.30 -16.41
N GLN A 76 8.86 15.08 -16.90
CA GLN A 76 8.41 14.65 -18.23
C GLN A 76 6.89 14.50 -18.32
N ARG A 77 6.21 14.26 -17.20
CA ARG A 77 4.76 14.01 -17.10
C ARG A 77 3.94 15.24 -16.71
N GLY A 78 4.58 16.40 -16.53
CA GLY A 78 3.98 17.58 -15.90
C GLY A 78 2.73 18.16 -16.55
N GLU A 79 2.34 17.70 -17.75
CA GLU A 79 1.12 18.11 -18.46
C GLU A 79 -0.17 17.40 -17.96
N TYR A 80 -0.06 16.31 -17.17
CA TYR A 80 -1.21 15.50 -16.73
C TYR A 80 -1.19 15.27 -15.21
N LEU A 81 -1.09 16.36 -14.45
CA LEU A 81 -1.12 16.32 -12.99
C LEU A 81 -2.39 17.02 -12.47
N CYS A 82 -3.01 16.40 -11.47
CA CYS A 82 -4.19 16.96 -10.80
C CYS A 82 -3.85 17.34 -9.37
N LEU A 83 -4.41 18.45 -8.89
CA LEU A 83 -4.23 18.91 -7.53
C LEU A 83 -5.12 18.11 -6.58
N GLY A 84 -4.54 17.52 -5.53
CA GLY A 84 -5.29 16.96 -4.41
C GLY A 84 -5.60 18.02 -3.35
N ASP A 85 -5.55 17.62 -2.07
CA ASP A 85 -5.66 18.60 -0.99
C ASP A 85 -4.48 19.57 -1.00
N PHE A 86 -4.79 20.86 -1.06
CA PHE A 86 -3.78 21.90 -0.87
C PHE A 86 -4.28 22.99 0.09
N THR A 87 -3.64 23.05 1.26
CA THR A 87 -4.01 23.96 2.36
C THR A 87 -2.80 24.27 3.25
N ALA A 88 -2.81 25.44 3.90
CA ALA A 88 -1.89 25.82 4.96
C ALA A 88 -2.54 25.71 6.36
N SER A 89 -3.77 25.21 6.45
CA SER A 89 -4.58 25.23 7.66
C SER A 89 -4.92 23.84 8.22
N ARG A 90 -4.37 22.77 7.62
CA ARG A 90 -4.56 21.41 8.13
C ARG A 90 -4.01 21.33 9.56
N ARG A 91 -4.84 20.86 10.49
CA ARG A 91 -4.50 20.82 11.92
C ARG A 91 -3.90 19.46 12.26
N LEU A 92 -2.69 19.47 12.79
CA LEU A 92 -2.08 18.29 13.42
C LEU A 92 -2.01 18.46 14.93
N CYS A 93 -2.42 17.41 15.65
CA CYS A 93 -2.11 17.29 17.07
C CYS A 93 -0.63 16.96 17.27
N ASP A 94 0.03 17.65 18.19
CA ASP A 94 1.39 17.30 18.61
C ASP A 94 1.39 15.91 19.28
N LEU A 95 2.41 15.11 18.98
CA LEU A 95 2.61 13.77 19.56
C LEU A 95 2.85 13.86 21.07
N ASP A 96 3.62 14.84 21.52
CA ASP A 96 3.99 15.03 22.92
C ASP A 96 2.90 15.76 23.72
N ASN A 97 2.11 16.59 23.04
CA ASN A 97 1.00 17.31 23.63
C ASN A 97 -0.23 17.28 22.73
N LYS A 98 -1.09 16.27 22.91
CA LYS A 98 -2.34 16.10 22.15
C LYS A 98 -3.30 17.32 22.20
N ARG A 99 -3.09 18.29 23.09
CA ARG A 99 -3.85 19.55 23.16
C ARG A 99 -3.24 20.67 22.31
N ALA A 100 -1.95 20.61 21.99
CA ALA A 100 -1.30 21.53 21.08
C ALA A 100 -1.67 21.18 19.63
N ARG A 101 -2.04 22.18 18.85
CA ARG A 101 -2.37 22.04 17.42
C ARG A 101 -1.52 22.99 16.61
N HIS A 102 -0.85 22.45 15.61
CA HIS A 102 -0.07 23.23 14.65
C HIS A 102 -0.76 23.22 13.30
N ASN A 103 -0.54 24.28 12.53
CA ASN A 103 -0.94 24.33 11.14
C ASN A 103 0.13 23.61 10.31
N LEU A 104 -0.32 22.78 9.38
CA LEU A 104 0.48 22.04 8.43
C LEU A 104 0.23 22.62 7.04
N LEU A 105 1.29 22.98 6.32
CA LEU A 105 1.22 23.08 4.87
C LEU A 105 1.13 21.66 4.33
N SER A 106 0.05 21.34 3.62
CA SER A 106 -0.18 20.04 3.00
C SER A 106 -0.54 20.28 1.55
N LEU A 107 0.29 19.77 0.64
CA LEU A 107 0.13 19.80 -0.82
C LEU A 107 0.20 18.38 -1.34
N GLU A 108 -0.89 17.94 -1.94
CA GLU A 108 -1.05 16.63 -2.56
C GLU A 108 -1.22 16.79 -4.06
N ILE A 109 -0.53 15.96 -4.85
CA ILE A 109 -0.60 15.97 -6.32
C ILE A 109 -0.74 14.54 -6.79
N PHE A 110 -1.62 14.32 -7.77
CA PHE A 110 -1.83 13.04 -8.40
C PHE A 110 -1.33 13.06 -9.84
N ASP A 111 -0.70 11.97 -10.27
CA ASP A 111 -0.43 11.72 -11.68
C ASP A 111 -1.48 10.77 -12.29
N ILE A 112 -1.53 10.73 -13.62
CA ILE A 112 -2.47 9.87 -14.37
C ILE A 112 -2.19 8.37 -14.24
N ASP A 113 -0.98 7.98 -13.84
CA ASP A 113 -0.54 6.60 -13.68
C ASP A 113 -0.70 6.07 -12.24
N GLY A 114 -1.37 6.83 -11.36
CA GLY A 114 -1.59 6.42 -9.97
C GLY A 114 -0.37 6.69 -9.05
N GLY A 115 0.47 7.63 -9.42
CA GLY A 115 1.43 8.30 -8.56
C GLY A 115 0.73 9.31 -7.66
N ARG A 116 1.22 9.42 -6.42
CA ARG A 116 0.79 10.45 -5.46
C ARG A 116 2.04 11.09 -4.87
N ILE A 117 2.16 12.40 -5.04
CA ILE A 117 3.24 13.21 -4.48
C ILE A 117 2.68 13.96 -3.29
N LEU A 118 3.43 13.96 -2.20
CA LEU A 118 3.05 14.64 -0.97
C LEU A 118 4.16 15.59 -0.53
N ILE A 119 3.78 16.82 -0.20
CA ILE A 119 4.62 17.81 0.47
C ILE A 119 3.87 18.25 1.72
N GLU A 120 4.39 17.87 2.88
CA GLU A 120 3.76 18.13 4.17
C GLU A 120 4.78 18.62 5.20
N SER A 121 4.61 19.85 5.70
CA SER A 121 5.47 20.36 6.78
C SER A 121 4.84 21.49 7.58
N SER A 122 5.00 21.43 8.90
CA SER A 122 4.60 22.47 9.86
C SER A 122 5.70 23.52 10.09
N SER A 123 6.87 23.35 9.46
CA SER A 123 8.05 24.19 9.63
C SER A 123 8.35 25.08 8.43
N MET A 124 7.48 25.07 7.41
CA MET A 124 7.63 25.92 6.22
C MET A 124 7.40 27.39 6.59
N GLU A 125 8.23 28.27 6.04
CA GLU A 125 7.97 29.72 6.10
C GLU A 125 7.07 30.09 4.92
N LEU A 126 5.94 30.74 5.20
CA LEU A 126 4.89 31.01 4.22
C LEU A 126 4.71 32.51 4.00
N THR A 127 4.62 32.94 2.74
CA THR A 127 4.20 34.27 2.34
C THR A 127 2.97 34.16 1.45
N ILE A 128 1.81 34.56 1.97
CA ILE A 128 0.52 34.49 1.26
C ILE A 128 0.21 35.86 0.67
N GLY A 129 -0.04 35.89 -0.64
CA GLY A 129 -0.44 37.08 -1.37
C GLY A 129 -1.91 37.48 -1.17
N GLU A 130 -2.34 38.53 -1.87
CA GLU A 130 -3.73 38.96 -1.85
C GLU A 130 -4.66 37.93 -2.52
N HIS A 131 -5.87 37.81 -1.97
CA HIS A 131 -6.92 37.00 -2.59
C HIS A 131 -7.46 37.71 -3.83
N ARG A 132 -7.30 37.09 -5.01
CA ARG A 132 -7.87 37.56 -6.29
C ARG A 132 -9.32 37.13 -6.49
N TRP A 133 -9.70 36.01 -5.86
CA TRP A 133 -11.05 35.51 -5.75
C TRP A 133 -11.20 34.80 -4.41
N GLN A 134 -12.43 34.43 -4.03
CA GLN A 134 -12.72 33.72 -2.79
C GLN A 134 -13.59 32.51 -3.11
N MET A 135 -13.27 31.39 -2.46
CA MET A 135 -14.03 30.16 -2.56
C MET A 135 -15.22 30.22 -1.61
N GLU A 136 -16.41 29.98 -2.14
CA GLU A 136 -17.62 29.86 -1.31
C GLU A 136 -17.59 28.55 -0.52
N PRO A 137 -18.24 28.47 0.66
CA PRO A 137 -18.28 27.24 1.45
C PRO A 137 -18.79 26.03 0.68
N THR A 138 -19.77 26.20 -0.23
CA THR A 138 -20.31 25.12 -1.06
C THR A 138 -19.27 24.59 -2.06
N ASP A 139 -18.45 25.50 -2.61
CA ASP A 139 -17.41 25.15 -3.57
C ASP A 139 -16.24 24.45 -2.87
N GLU A 140 -15.94 24.85 -1.63
CA GLU A 140 -14.97 24.15 -0.76
C GLU A 140 -15.40 22.70 -0.51
N TYR A 141 -16.68 22.45 -0.22
CA TYR A 141 -17.18 21.08 -0.09
C TYR A 141 -17.06 20.27 -1.40
N ALA A 142 -17.35 20.91 -2.55
CA ALA A 142 -17.19 20.26 -3.85
C ALA A 142 -15.71 19.94 -4.15
N GLN A 143 -14.79 20.85 -3.83
CA GLN A 143 -13.35 20.64 -3.98
C GLN A 143 -12.84 19.51 -3.08
N ILE A 144 -13.25 19.48 -1.80
CA ILE A 144 -12.89 18.40 -0.87
C ILE A 144 -13.38 17.04 -1.39
N MET A 145 -14.63 16.98 -1.90
CA MET A 145 -15.15 15.74 -2.48
C MET A 145 -14.38 15.32 -3.74
N SER A 146 -14.06 16.27 -4.63
CA SER A 146 -13.24 16.02 -5.82
C SER A 146 -11.85 15.48 -5.44
N ASN A 147 -11.21 16.08 -4.44
CA ASN A 147 -9.92 15.63 -3.90
C ASN A 147 -10.00 14.21 -3.32
N GLN A 148 -11.09 13.93 -2.60
CA GLN A 148 -11.35 12.60 -2.06
C GLN A 148 -11.57 11.55 -3.16
N ASP A 149 -12.27 11.91 -4.25
CA ASP A 149 -12.47 11.05 -5.42
C ASP A 149 -11.17 10.76 -6.18
N MET A 150 -10.28 11.75 -6.28
CA MET A 150 -8.93 11.54 -6.81
C MET A 150 -8.12 10.58 -5.94
N TYR A 151 -8.15 10.76 -4.62
CA TYR A 151 -7.45 9.83 -3.73
C TYR A 151 -8.03 8.41 -3.79
N ARG A 152 -9.36 8.29 -3.86
CA ARG A 152 -10.04 7.00 -4.08
C ARG A 152 -9.58 6.36 -5.39
N SER A 153 -9.52 7.12 -6.48
CA SER A 153 -9.06 6.63 -7.78
C SER A 153 -7.61 6.14 -7.73
N HIS A 154 -6.73 6.90 -7.07
CA HIS A 154 -5.35 6.49 -6.81
C HIS A 154 -5.27 5.18 -6.03
N VAL A 155 -6.04 5.04 -4.95
CA VAL A 155 -6.07 3.82 -4.13
C VAL A 155 -6.58 2.63 -4.94
N GLN A 156 -7.63 2.79 -5.74
CA GLN A 156 -8.14 1.72 -6.59
C GLN A 156 -7.14 1.33 -7.68
N GLN A 157 -6.47 2.30 -8.30
CA GLN A 157 -5.42 2.04 -9.28
C GLN A 157 -4.27 1.27 -8.64
N PHE A 158 -3.80 1.68 -7.46
CA PHE A 158 -2.79 0.96 -6.70
C PHE A 158 -3.21 -0.48 -6.44
N ILE A 159 -4.43 -0.71 -5.95
CA ILE A 159 -4.95 -2.06 -5.65
C ILE A 159 -5.02 -2.92 -6.93
N ASN A 160 -5.45 -2.34 -8.05
CA ASN A 160 -5.57 -3.06 -9.32
C ASN A 160 -4.22 -3.35 -9.99
N SER A 161 -3.26 -2.44 -9.86
CA SER A 161 -1.89 -2.62 -10.35
C SER A 161 -0.99 -3.35 -9.36
N TYR A 162 -1.49 -3.65 -8.15
CA TYR A 162 -0.72 -4.33 -7.13
C TYR A 162 -0.41 -5.74 -7.59
N THR A 163 0.84 -5.96 -7.96
CA THR A 163 1.33 -7.28 -8.36
C THR A 163 1.74 -8.13 -7.16
N GLY A 164 1.80 -7.55 -5.96
CA GLY A 164 2.41 -8.18 -4.78
C GLY A 164 3.87 -8.52 -5.04
N ILE A 165 4.33 -9.62 -4.43
CA ILE A 165 5.51 -10.32 -4.93
C ILE A 165 5.08 -10.94 -6.27
N LEU A 166 5.74 -10.59 -7.38
CA LEU A 166 5.44 -11.05 -8.74
C LEU A 166 5.58 -12.56 -8.89
N ASP A 167 4.51 -13.26 -9.26
CA ASP A 167 4.58 -14.65 -9.75
C ASP A 167 5.73 -14.80 -10.75
N ASP A 168 6.50 -15.90 -10.67
CA ASP A 168 7.55 -16.19 -11.64
C ASP A 168 6.93 -16.27 -13.05
N GLU A 169 7.23 -15.31 -13.92
CA GLU A 169 6.72 -15.27 -15.31
C GLU A 169 7.03 -16.57 -16.07
N ASN A 170 8.06 -17.32 -15.63
CA ASN A 170 8.48 -18.57 -16.25
C ASN A 170 7.75 -19.82 -15.68
N ASP A 171 7.00 -19.70 -14.60
CA ASP A 171 6.21 -20.79 -14.00
C ASP A 171 4.86 -20.26 -13.48
N PRO A 172 3.97 -19.79 -14.39
CA PRO A 172 2.68 -19.22 -13.99
C PRO A 172 1.75 -20.31 -13.43
N LEU A 173 1.12 -20.05 -12.27
CA LEU A 173 0.02 -20.88 -11.79
C LEU A 173 -1.27 -20.53 -12.55
N PRO A 174 -2.13 -21.52 -12.86
CA PRO A 174 -3.47 -21.27 -13.34
C PRO A 174 -4.22 -20.39 -12.35
N SER A 175 -4.62 -19.20 -12.77
CA SER A 175 -5.30 -18.24 -11.90
C SER A 175 -6.66 -18.79 -11.46
N ILE A 176 -6.93 -18.73 -10.16
CA ILE A 176 -8.22 -19.06 -9.56
C ILE A 176 -8.83 -17.81 -8.91
N PRO A 177 -10.16 -17.73 -8.76
CA PRO A 177 -10.85 -16.58 -8.15
C PRO A 177 -10.24 -16.11 -6.82
N TRP A 178 -9.79 -17.04 -5.96
CA TRP A 178 -9.18 -16.71 -4.68
C TRP A 178 -7.83 -15.99 -4.79
N ASP A 179 -7.04 -16.21 -5.85
CA ASP A 179 -5.79 -15.47 -6.03
C ASP A 179 -6.08 -13.96 -6.14
N GLY A 180 -7.10 -13.58 -6.91
CA GLY A 180 -7.50 -12.18 -7.07
C GLY A 180 -8.11 -11.57 -5.81
N ARG A 181 -8.88 -12.35 -5.04
CA ARG A 181 -9.46 -11.88 -3.76
C ARG A 181 -8.38 -11.60 -2.73
N LEU A 182 -7.48 -12.55 -2.49
CA LEU A 182 -6.38 -12.42 -1.53
C LEU A 182 -5.41 -11.30 -1.94
N ARG A 183 -5.04 -11.21 -3.23
CA ARG A 183 -4.16 -10.15 -3.74
C ARG A 183 -4.74 -8.75 -3.53
N ARG A 184 -6.04 -8.55 -3.78
CA ARG A 184 -6.68 -7.25 -3.52
C ARG A 184 -6.74 -6.92 -2.03
N ALA A 185 -7.02 -7.92 -1.18
CA ALA A 185 -7.06 -7.72 0.26
C ALA A 185 -5.67 -7.40 0.83
N GLU A 186 -4.62 -8.03 0.32
CA GLU A 186 -3.22 -7.70 0.62
C GLU A 186 -2.88 -6.27 0.16
N ALA A 187 -3.20 -5.93 -1.09
CA ALA A 187 -2.97 -4.57 -1.60
C ALA A 187 -3.65 -3.51 -0.74
N ALA A 188 -4.90 -3.77 -0.34
CA ALA A 188 -5.66 -2.88 0.54
C ALA A 188 -5.00 -2.74 1.92
N ALA A 189 -4.53 -3.84 2.51
CA ALA A 189 -3.79 -3.82 3.77
C ALA A 189 -2.46 -3.03 3.66
N VAL A 190 -1.77 -3.11 2.52
CA VAL A 190 -0.52 -2.38 2.28
C VAL A 190 -0.75 -0.86 2.18
N ILE A 191 -1.80 -0.42 1.48
CA ILE A 191 -2.08 1.02 1.33
C ILE A 191 -2.83 1.62 2.52
N TYR A 192 -3.48 0.78 3.33
CA TYR A 192 -4.31 1.20 4.46
C TYR A 192 -3.62 2.17 5.42
N PRO A 193 -2.37 1.96 5.89
CA PRO A 193 -1.72 2.89 6.81
C PRO A 193 -1.67 4.33 6.26
N SER A 194 -1.42 4.48 4.96
CA SER A 194 -1.41 5.80 4.30
C SER A 194 -2.79 6.45 4.24
N VAL A 195 -3.85 5.66 4.02
CA VAL A 195 -5.23 6.15 4.02
C VAL A 195 -5.67 6.52 5.44
N HIS A 196 -5.39 5.63 6.39
CA HIS A 196 -5.69 5.83 7.80
C HIS A 196 -5.01 7.08 8.35
N ASP A 197 -3.70 7.26 8.11
CA ASP A 197 -2.97 8.42 8.60
C ASP A 197 -3.50 9.74 8.03
N LYS A 198 -4.04 9.74 6.80
CA LYS A 198 -4.69 10.92 6.23
C LYS A 198 -5.92 11.34 7.05
N TYR A 199 -6.80 10.40 7.38
CA TYR A 199 -8.14 10.70 7.89
C TYR A 199 -8.33 10.49 9.40
N ARG A 200 -7.40 9.82 10.11
CA ARG A 200 -7.59 9.42 11.52
C ARG A 200 -7.84 10.55 12.52
N GLN A 201 -7.50 11.79 12.17
CA GLN A 201 -7.69 12.97 13.04
C GLN A 201 -8.95 13.77 12.67
N GLU A 202 -9.67 13.39 11.61
CA GLU A 202 -10.88 14.05 11.14
C GLU A 202 -12.13 13.49 11.83
N ALA A 203 -13.16 14.33 12.00
CA ALA A 203 -14.38 13.93 12.70
C ALA A 203 -15.17 12.85 11.96
N ASP A 204 -15.20 12.92 10.63
CA ASP A 204 -15.78 11.96 9.69
C ASP A 204 -14.72 11.01 9.10
N GLY A 205 -13.56 10.88 9.76
CA GLY A 205 -12.40 10.16 9.25
C GLY A 205 -12.71 8.71 8.85
N LEU A 206 -13.49 7.98 9.66
CA LEU A 206 -13.87 6.58 9.38
C LEU A 206 -14.72 6.45 8.11
N VAL A 207 -15.62 7.41 7.86
CA VAL A 207 -16.46 7.44 6.65
C VAL A 207 -15.58 7.70 5.43
N ARG A 208 -14.65 8.66 5.53
CA ARG A 208 -13.75 9.01 4.43
C ARG A 208 -12.76 7.89 4.10
N GLU A 209 -12.19 7.28 5.14
CA GLU A 209 -11.31 6.10 5.04
C GLU A 209 -12.03 4.95 4.33
N SER A 210 -13.25 4.62 4.80
CA SER A 210 -14.07 3.56 4.21
C SER A 210 -14.44 3.84 2.75
N TYR A 211 -14.76 5.11 2.42
CA TYR A 211 -15.07 5.53 1.06
C TYR A 211 -13.87 5.35 0.11
N VAL A 212 -12.70 5.84 0.50
CA VAL A 212 -11.47 5.77 -0.31
C VAL A 212 -11.00 4.33 -0.51
N LEU A 213 -11.14 3.48 0.52
CA LEU A 213 -10.85 2.04 0.43
C LEU A 213 -11.94 1.22 -0.27
N ASN A 214 -13.01 1.87 -0.76
CA ASN A 214 -14.15 1.24 -1.41
C ASN A 214 -14.86 0.18 -0.53
N ARG A 215 -14.90 0.41 0.78
CA ARG A 215 -15.52 -0.45 1.79
C ARG A 215 -17.00 -0.14 1.97
N THR A 216 -17.79 -0.55 0.97
CA THR A 216 -19.25 -0.38 0.97
C THR A 216 -19.94 -1.09 2.13
N ASP A 217 -19.40 -2.23 2.56
CA ASP A 217 -19.83 -2.98 3.74
C ASP A 217 -19.70 -2.16 5.03
N ARG A 218 -18.55 -1.47 5.20
CA ARG A 218 -18.30 -0.60 6.36
C ARG A 218 -19.11 0.68 6.29
N LEU A 219 -19.24 1.31 5.12
CA LEU A 219 -20.11 2.48 4.97
C LEU A 219 -21.55 2.17 5.38
N ALA A 220 -22.07 0.99 5.03
CA ALA A 220 -23.40 0.54 5.44
C ALA A 220 -23.50 0.24 6.95
N GLU A 221 -22.41 -0.21 7.58
CA GLU A 221 -22.35 -0.37 9.04
C GLU A 221 -22.33 0.98 9.75
N LEU A 222 -21.47 1.91 9.32
CA LEU A 222 -21.37 3.27 9.87
C LEU A 222 -22.70 4.01 9.79
N ALA A 223 -23.40 3.92 8.66
CA ALA A 223 -24.73 4.51 8.51
C ALA A 223 -25.75 3.91 9.50
N ARG A 224 -25.73 2.58 9.71
CA ARG A 224 -26.61 1.91 10.69
C ARG A 224 -26.27 2.30 12.12
N ASP A 225 -24.99 2.46 12.46
CA ASP A 225 -24.57 2.86 13.80
C ASP A 225 -25.02 4.29 14.10
N GLU A 226 -24.90 5.20 13.12
CA GLU A 226 -25.40 6.57 13.22
C GLU A 226 -26.93 6.61 13.43
N GLU A 227 -27.70 5.85 12.62
CA GLU A 227 -29.15 5.75 12.75
C GLU A 227 -29.60 5.16 14.10
N THR A 228 -28.83 4.21 14.64
CA THR A 228 -29.17 3.50 15.88
C THR A 228 -28.56 4.13 17.14
N GLY A 229 -27.77 5.20 16.98
CA GLY A 229 -27.03 5.84 18.07
C GLY A 229 -26.02 4.92 18.76
N ARG A 230 -25.57 3.86 18.06
CA ARG A 230 -24.53 2.97 18.58
C ARG A 230 -23.18 3.68 18.51
N PRO A 231 -22.31 3.51 19.52
CA PRO A 231 -20.94 3.99 19.41
C PRO A 231 -20.27 3.30 18.23
N THR A 232 -19.75 4.08 17.29
CA THR A 232 -18.95 3.56 16.19
C THR A 232 -17.67 2.94 16.76
N GLU A 233 -17.54 1.62 16.66
CA GLU A 233 -16.29 0.94 17.01
C GLU A 233 -15.31 1.03 15.84
N SER A 234 -14.20 1.73 16.02
CA SER A 234 -13.07 1.73 15.07
C SER A 234 -12.38 0.37 15.15
N ASN A 235 -12.89 -0.61 14.41
CA ASN A 235 -12.30 -1.95 14.36
C ASN A 235 -10.95 -2.00 13.62
N PHE A 236 -10.57 -0.95 12.90
CA PHE A 236 -9.26 -0.88 12.29
C PHE A 236 -8.24 -0.30 13.27
N PHE A 237 -7.38 -1.15 13.80
CA PHE A 237 -6.15 -0.72 14.45
C PHE A 237 -5.15 -0.22 13.38
N HIS A 238 -4.06 0.44 13.79
CA HIS A 238 -2.96 0.80 12.86
C HIS A 238 -2.44 -0.37 12.00
N ASN A 239 -2.67 -1.61 12.43
CA ASN A 239 -2.21 -2.83 11.77
C ASN A 239 -3.37 -3.64 11.18
N ALA A 240 -4.16 -3.04 10.29
CA ALA A 240 -5.15 -3.82 9.54
C ALA A 240 -4.42 -4.84 8.65
N GLY A 241 -4.82 -6.12 8.77
CA GLY A 241 -4.25 -7.22 8.00
C GLY A 241 -5.13 -7.62 6.82
N VAL A 242 -4.68 -8.61 6.05
CA VAL A 242 -5.41 -9.14 4.88
C VAL A 242 -6.86 -9.51 5.21
N LEU A 243 -7.11 -10.12 6.38
CA LEU A 243 -8.45 -10.56 6.78
C LEU A 243 -9.42 -9.39 6.98
N ASP A 244 -8.93 -8.20 7.33
CA ASP A 244 -9.78 -7.04 7.57
C ASP A 244 -10.38 -6.47 6.27
N PHE A 245 -9.79 -6.81 5.12
CA PHE A 245 -10.21 -6.40 3.78
C PHE A 245 -10.97 -7.47 3.00
N LEU A 246 -11.25 -8.61 3.63
CA LEU A 246 -12.12 -9.64 3.09
C LEU A 246 -13.57 -9.43 3.51
N LEU A 247 -14.52 -9.94 2.72
CA LEU A 247 -15.92 -9.96 3.11
C LEU A 247 -16.14 -10.90 4.30
N PRO A 248 -17.15 -10.68 5.16
CA PRO A 248 -17.37 -11.52 6.34
C PRO A 248 -17.42 -13.03 6.05
N GLY A 249 -18.12 -13.45 4.99
CA GLY A 249 -18.17 -14.86 4.59
C GLY A 249 -16.85 -15.41 4.04
N GLU A 250 -15.99 -14.54 3.48
CA GLU A 250 -14.65 -14.91 3.03
C GLU A 250 -13.69 -15.09 4.22
N VAL A 251 -13.82 -14.26 5.26
CA VAL A 251 -13.02 -14.39 6.50
C VAL A 251 -13.25 -15.74 7.16
N ASP A 252 -14.50 -16.20 7.24
CA ASP A 252 -14.83 -17.50 7.82
C ASP A 252 -14.25 -18.64 6.98
N ALA A 253 -14.31 -18.55 5.65
CA ALA A 253 -13.68 -19.52 4.76
C ALA A 253 -12.15 -19.56 4.94
N VAL A 254 -11.50 -18.40 5.04
CA VAL A 254 -10.05 -18.32 5.28
C VAL A 254 -9.68 -18.91 6.64
N ARG A 255 -10.42 -18.59 7.71
CA ARG A 255 -10.17 -19.16 9.03
C ARG A 255 -10.29 -20.68 9.05
N GLU A 256 -11.23 -21.24 8.29
CA GLU A 256 -11.37 -22.68 8.16
C GLU A 256 -10.24 -23.29 7.32
N ALA A 257 -9.88 -22.66 6.20
CA ALA A 257 -8.74 -23.08 5.37
C ALA A 257 -7.41 -23.03 6.14
N MET A 258 -7.22 -22.07 7.05
CA MET A 258 -6.03 -21.98 7.90
C MET A 258 -5.90 -23.12 8.92
N ARG A 259 -6.99 -23.85 9.21
CA ARG A 259 -6.98 -25.05 10.07
C ARG A 259 -6.68 -26.33 9.27
N HIS A 260 -6.53 -26.24 7.96
CA HIS A 260 -6.23 -27.39 7.12
C HIS A 260 -4.79 -27.88 7.38
N PRO A 261 -4.54 -29.20 7.47
CA PRO A 261 -3.20 -29.73 7.79
C PRO A 261 -2.09 -29.19 6.88
N VAL A 262 -2.37 -29.08 5.58
CA VAL A 262 -1.42 -28.51 4.60
C VAL A 262 -1.03 -27.07 4.98
N PHE A 263 -1.98 -26.25 5.44
CA PHE A 263 -1.70 -24.87 5.83
C PHE A 263 -0.97 -24.80 7.17
N GLU A 264 -1.25 -25.71 8.11
CA GLU A 264 -0.51 -25.83 9.36
C GLU A 264 0.97 -26.17 9.09
N SER A 265 1.23 -27.15 8.20
CA SER A 265 2.59 -27.51 7.77
C SER A 265 3.31 -26.33 7.10
N LEU A 266 2.62 -25.62 6.21
CA LEU A 266 3.12 -24.40 5.58
C LEU A 266 3.42 -23.29 6.60
N SER A 267 2.59 -23.12 7.61
CA SER A 267 2.78 -22.11 8.66
C SER A 267 4.02 -22.42 9.49
N ASN A 268 4.24 -23.69 9.84
CA ASN A 268 5.45 -24.13 10.54
C ASN A 268 6.70 -23.89 9.69
N LEU A 269 6.67 -24.22 8.39
CA LEU A 269 7.76 -23.92 7.46
C LEU A 269 8.05 -22.41 7.37
N THR A 270 7.00 -21.60 7.25
CA THR A 270 7.11 -20.13 7.15
C THR A 270 7.74 -19.53 8.40
N GLN A 271 7.31 -19.98 9.58
CA GLN A 271 7.87 -19.53 10.85
C GLN A 271 9.36 -19.87 10.97
N GLU A 272 9.75 -21.09 10.57
CA GLU A 272 11.15 -21.53 10.61
C GLU A 272 12.02 -20.73 9.63
N ILE A 273 11.54 -20.51 8.40
CA ILE A 273 12.22 -19.68 7.40
C ILE A 273 12.42 -18.26 7.93
N GLN A 274 11.37 -17.64 8.47
CA GLN A 274 11.46 -16.28 9.03
C GLN A 274 12.46 -16.23 10.18
N THR A 275 12.34 -17.12 11.16
CA THR A 275 13.20 -17.10 12.35
C THR A 275 14.68 -17.32 11.99
N THR A 276 14.95 -18.26 11.08
CA THR A 276 16.31 -18.70 10.76
C THR A 276 16.98 -17.83 9.70
N LEU A 277 16.27 -17.48 8.63
CA LEU A 277 16.86 -16.73 7.51
C LEU A 277 16.77 -15.21 7.66
N GLN A 278 15.76 -14.68 8.37
CA GLN A 278 15.68 -13.23 8.60
C GLN A 278 16.82 -12.73 9.49
N THR A 279 17.20 -13.50 10.51
CA THR A 279 18.38 -13.22 11.35
C THR A 279 19.65 -13.09 10.50
N MET A 280 19.81 -13.92 9.45
CA MET A 280 20.95 -13.84 8.54
C MET A 280 20.96 -12.58 7.67
N LEU A 281 19.78 -12.04 7.34
CA LEU A 281 19.64 -10.79 6.60
C LEU A 281 19.94 -9.59 7.53
N GLU A 282 19.41 -9.59 8.75
CA GLU A 282 19.63 -8.53 9.74
C GLU A 282 21.09 -8.44 10.18
N ASP A 283 21.81 -9.57 10.28
CA ASP A 283 23.25 -9.61 10.55
C ASP A 283 24.09 -9.01 9.40
N SER A 284 23.56 -9.00 8.17
CA SER A 284 24.20 -8.39 7.00
C SER A 284 23.95 -6.88 6.87
N GLU A 285 22.76 -6.41 7.28
CA GLU A 285 22.41 -4.97 7.26
C GLU A 285 23.16 -4.17 8.34
N ASN A 286 23.55 -4.81 9.45
CA ASN A 286 24.26 -4.18 10.57
C ASN A 286 25.80 -4.13 10.41
N GLY A 287 26.37 -4.64 9.30
CA GLY A 287 27.81 -4.50 9.04
C GLY A 287 28.29 -5.03 7.68
N ASP A 288 28.77 -4.12 6.82
CA ASP A 288 29.75 -4.27 5.71
C ASP A 288 29.69 -5.52 4.78
N ARG A 289 28.60 -6.29 4.76
CA ARG A 289 28.44 -7.45 3.86
C ARG A 289 27.15 -7.35 3.06
N GLU A 290 27.25 -7.53 1.76
CA GLU A 290 26.08 -7.62 0.88
C GLU A 290 25.15 -8.77 1.32
N PRO A 291 23.82 -8.57 1.27
CA PRO A 291 22.85 -9.59 1.63
C PRO A 291 23.06 -10.84 0.78
N ASN A 292 22.98 -12.02 1.40
CA ASN A 292 23.20 -13.28 0.69
C ASN A 292 22.15 -13.44 -0.42
N PRO A 293 22.55 -13.50 -1.71
CA PRO A 293 21.61 -13.55 -2.82
C PRO A 293 20.77 -14.83 -2.81
N THR A 294 21.31 -15.93 -2.30
CA THR A 294 20.58 -17.19 -2.15
C THR A 294 19.50 -17.09 -1.08
N VAL A 295 19.80 -16.46 0.07
CA VAL A 295 18.80 -16.22 1.13
C VAL A 295 17.69 -15.31 0.63
N SER A 296 18.04 -14.25 -0.09
CA SER A 296 17.08 -13.33 -0.70
C SER A 296 16.18 -14.04 -1.71
N GLU A 297 16.74 -14.91 -2.55
CA GLU A 297 15.96 -15.71 -3.50
C GLU A 297 15.04 -16.72 -2.79
N ILE A 298 15.47 -17.37 -1.70
CA ILE A 298 14.62 -18.28 -0.92
C ILE A 298 13.44 -17.52 -0.31
N MET A 299 13.69 -16.38 0.34
CA MET A 299 12.64 -15.55 0.91
C MET A 299 11.65 -15.08 -0.16
N ARG A 300 12.16 -14.71 -1.35
CA ARG A 300 11.34 -14.33 -2.49
C ARG A 300 10.47 -15.48 -2.98
N VAL A 301 11.04 -16.67 -3.22
CA VAL A 301 10.30 -17.82 -3.75
C VAL A 301 9.28 -18.34 -2.73
N HIS A 302 9.66 -18.44 -1.46
CA HIS A 302 8.76 -18.87 -0.38
C HIS A 302 7.58 -17.92 -0.21
N GLY A 303 7.79 -16.61 -0.42
CA GLY A 303 6.73 -15.60 -0.40
C GLY A 303 5.56 -15.89 -1.34
N PHE A 304 5.77 -16.63 -2.44
CA PHE A 304 4.68 -17.05 -3.34
C PHE A 304 3.91 -18.26 -2.84
N ILE A 305 4.56 -19.15 -2.08
CA ILE A 305 3.99 -20.46 -1.74
C ILE A 305 2.81 -20.26 -0.79
N VAL A 306 2.94 -19.37 0.19
CA VAL A 306 1.93 -19.13 1.21
C VAL A 306 0.56 -18.74 0.63
N PRO A 307 0.43 -17.64 -0.15
CA PRO A 307 -0.86 -17.23 -0.68
C PRO A 307 -1.46 -18.25 -1.66
N HIS A 308 -0.63 -18.92 -2.47
CA HIS A 308 -1.14 -19.89 -3.45
C HIS A 308 -1.60 -21.20 -2.85
N VAL A 309 -0.93 -21.70 -1.80
CA VAL A 309 -1.42 -22.87 -1.04
C VAL A 309 -2.77 -22.53 -0.39
N LEU A 310 -2.87 -21.38 0.28
CA LEU A 310 -4.13 -20.93 0.89
C LEU A 310 -5.25 -20.80 -0.14
N ALA A 311 -4.98 -20.13 -1.28
CA ALA A 311 -5.94 -19.99 -2.37
C ALA A 311 -6.37 -21.36 -2.92
N THR A 312 -5.46 -22.33 -3.04
CA THR A 312 -5.77 -23.67 -3.53
C THR A 312 -6.65 -24.44 -2.55
N ILE A 313 -6.39 -24.34 -1.24
CA ILE A 313 -7.26 -24.93 -0.20
C ILE A 313 -8.64 -24.30 -0.25
N LEU A 314 -8.72 -22.97 -0.30
CA LEU A 314 -9.99 -22.22 -0.37
C LEU A 314 -10.81 -22.61 -1.61
N GLN A 315 -10.17 -22.65 -2.78
CA GLN A 315 -10.85 -23.04 -4.01
C GLN A 315 -11.37 -24.47 -3.92
N SER A 316 -10.64 -25.36 -3.24
CA SER A 316 -11.04 -26.76 -3.06
C SER A 316 -12.28 -26.98 -2.17
N GLN A 317 -12.63 -25.97 -1.38
CA GLN A 317 -13.81 -25.98 -0.50
C GLN A 317 -15.05 -25.42 -1.20
N GLU A 318 -14.91 -24.77 -2.35
CA GLU A 318 -16.03 -24.26 -3.14
C GLU A 318 -16.65 -25.35 -4.03
N ASN A 319 -17.97 -25.33 -4.25
CA ASN A 319 -18.68 -26.34 -5.06
C ASN A 319 -18.42 -26.22 -6.59
N ILE A 320 -17.56 -25.31 -7.02
CA ILE A 320 -17.29 -25.00 -8.42
C ILE A 320 -15.79 -25.17 -8.63
N ILE A 321 -15.35 -26.41 -8.85
CA ILE A 321 -13.95 -26.76 -9.03
C ILE A 321 -13.79 -27.49 -10.35
N ASP A 322 -12.80 -27.07 -11.13
CA ASP A 322 -12.26 -27.83 -12.25
C ASP A 322 -11.08 -28.69 -11.74
N PRO A 323 -11.24 -30.02 -11.53
CA PRO A 323 -10.20 -30.84 -10.92
C PRO A 323 -8.82 -30.76 -11.63
N PRO A 324 -8.74 -30.76 -12.98
CA PRO A 324 -7.51 -30.45 -13.72
C PRO A 324 -6.77 -29.18 -13.27
N VAL A 325 -7.50 -28.10 -12.97
CA VAL A 325 -6.90 -26.82 -12.53
C VAL A 325 -6.25 -26.99 -11.16
N LEU A 326 -6.92 -27.64 -10.22
CA LEU A 326 -6.35 -27.91 -8.89
C LEU A 326 -5.13 -28.83 -8.97
N THR A 327 -5.20 -29.90 -9.77
CA THR A 327 -4.06 -30.81 -9.96
C THR A 327 -2.85 -30.06 -10.51
N HIS A 328 -3.04 -29.24 -11.55
CA HIS A 328 -1.95 -28.46 -12.12
C HIS A 328 -1.35 -27.46 -11.12
N ARG A 329 -2.19 -26.80 -10.29
CA ARG A 329 -1.72 -25.90 -9.23
C ARG A 329 -0.88 -26.63 -8.18
N ILE A 330 -1.32 -27.80 -7.75
CA ILE A 330 -0.58 -28.61 -6.77
C ILE A 330 0.78 -29.04 -7.35
N GLU A 331 0.81 -29.49 -8.61
CA GLU A 331 2.06 -29.83 -9.29
C GLU A 331 3.03 -28.63 -9.39
N ALA A 332 2.52 -27.43 -9.70
CA ALA A 332 3.32 -26.21 -9.73
C ALA A 332 3.88 -25.86 -8.34
N LEU A 333 3.06 -25.92 -7.30
CA LEU A 333 3.49 -25.69 -5.92
C LEU A 333 4.58 -26.68 -5.48
N LEU A 334 4.45 -27.97 -5.82
CA LEU A 334 5.47 -28.98 -5.54
C LEU A 334 6.80 -28.65 -6.25
N ARG A 335 6.77 -28.21 -7.51
CA ARG A 335 7.98 -27.77 -8.24
C ARG A 335 8.64 -26.56 -7.59
N ARG A 336 7.85 -25.58 -7.11
CA ARG A 336 8.34 -24.39 -6.40
C ARG A 336 9.00 -24.77 -5.07
N ILE A 337 8.37 -25.60 -4.23
CA ILE A 337 8.98 -26.08 -2.98
C ILE A 337 10.27 -26.87 -3.26
N GLN A 338 10.30 -27.68 -4.32
CA GLN A 338 11.51 -28.39 -4.71
C GLN A 338 12.63 -27.46 -5.22
N LYS A 339 12.29 -26.28 -5.76
CA LYS A 339 13.27 -25.22 -6.06
C LYS A 339 13.86 -24.65 -4.77
N ASP A 340 13.03 -24.39 -3.76
CA ASP A 340 13.49 -23.88 -2.45
C ASP A 340 14.43 -24.86 -1.75
N ILE A 341 14.10 -26.15 -1.71
CA ILE A 341 14.98 -27.18 -1.14
C ILE A 341 16.35 -27.19 -1.86
N ARG A 342 16.38 -27.05 -3.18
CA ARG A 342 17.64 -26.97 -3.95
C ARG A 342 18.47 -25.74 -3.60
N LEU A 343 17.83 -24.61 -3.30
CA LEU A 343 18.51 -23.39 -2.86
C LEU A 343 19.00 -23.52 -1.41
N LEU A 344 18.20 -24.13 -0.52
CA LEU A 344 18.54 -24.38 0.88
C LEU A 344 19.77 -25.27 1.05
N HIS A 345 20.01 -26.20 0.12
CA HIS A 345 21.24 -26.99 0.08
C HIS A 345 22.51 -26.18 -0.21
N GLN A 346 22.40 -24.93 -0.67
CA GLN A 346 23.54 -24.03 -0.91
C GLN A 346 23.92 -23.21 0.33
N ILE A 347 23.14 -23.30 1.41
CA ILE A 347 23.36 -22.64 2.70
C ILE A 347 23.89 -23.67 3.71
N PRO A 348 24.68 -23.28 4.74
CA PRO A 348 25.18 -24.21 5.75
C PRO A 348 24.10 -25.14 6.32
N ALA A 349 24.42 -26.44 6.41
CA ALA A 349 23.46 -27.47 6.82
C ALA A 349 22.90 -27.26 8.23
N GLU A 350 23.69 -26.69 9.14
CA GLU A 350 23.27 -26.34 10.50
C GLU A 350 22.09 -25.34 10.50
N THR A 351 22.00 -24.52 9.45
CA THR A 351 20.96 -23.51 9.26
C THR A 351 19.78 -24.05 8.46
N SER A 352 20.03 -24.84 7.40
CA SER A 352 18.98 -25.23 6.45
C SER A 352 18.29 -26.57 6.77
N HIS A 353 18.86 -27.42 7.64
CA HIS A 353 18.36 -28.78 7.87
C HIS A 353 16.90 -28.83 8.33
N GLN A 354 16.53 -28.03 9.33
CA GLN A 354 15.17 -28.01 9.86
C GLN A 354 14.17 -27.49 8.82
N ILE A 355 14.56 -26.45 8.05
CA ILE A 355 13.74 -25.90 6.97
C ILE A 355 13.47 -26.96 5.89
N ILE A 356 14.50 -27.72 5.49
CA ILE A 356 14.37 -28.79 4.49
C ILE A 356 13.39 -29.87 4.97
N LEU A 357 13.49 -30.31 6.23
CA LEU A 357 12.57 -31.32 6.79
C LEU A 357 11.11 -30.85 6.76
N LEU A 358 10.86 -29.59 7.12
CA LEU A 358 9.52 -28.99 7.07
C LEU A 358 9.02 -28.84 5.62
N ALA A 359 9.89 -28.47 4.69
CA ALA A 359 9.55 -28.38 3.27
C ALA A 359 9.19 -29.75 2.66
N GLU A 360 9.93 -30.80 3.01
CA GLU A 360 9.62 -32.17 2.60
C GLU A 360 8.29 -32.68 3.19
N ASP A 361 7.98 -32.33 4.44
CA ASP A 361 6.68 -32.63 5.04
C ASP A 361 5.54 -31.93 4.29
N LEU A 362 5.69 -30.63 4.01
CA LEU A 362 4.71 -29.86 3.23
C LEU A 362 4.48 -30.48 1.84
N MET A 363 5.54 -30.90 1.15
CA MET A 363 5.41 -31.60 -0.15
C MET A 363 4.58 -32.89 -0.03
N ARG A 364 4.80 -33.68 1.03
CA ARG A 364 4.03 -34.89 1.28
C ARG A 364 2.55 -34.57 1.50
N GLN A 365 2.26 -33.58 2.35
CA GLN A 365 0.87 -33.19 2.63
C GLN A 365 0.15 -32.62 1.40
N LEU A 366 0.83 -31.82 0.57
CA LEU A 366 0.28 -31.31 -0.69
C LEU A 366 0.01 -32.45 -1.70
N THR A 367 0.88 -33.45 -1.73
CA THR A 367 0.70 -34.62 -2.59
C THR A 367 -0.54 -35.43 -2.18
N ASP A 368 -0.69 -35.70 -0.89
CA ASP A 368 -1.85 -36.40 -0.33
C ASP A 368 -3.15 -35.62 -0.56
N PHE A 369 -3.10 -34.31 -0.39
CA PHE A 369 -4.19 -33.39 -0.69
C PHE A 369 -4.59 -33.50 -2.18
N GLY A 370 -3.64 -33.49 -3.11
CA GLY A 370 -3.89 -33.66 -4.55
C GLY A 370 -4.57 -34.99 -4.89
N TYR A 371 -4.13 -36.10 -4.30
CA TYR A 371 -4.75 -37.41 -4.53
C TYR A 371 -6.21 -37.50 -4.08
N SER A 372 -6.63 -36.67 -3.12
CA SER A 372 -8.02 -36.63 -2.66
C SER A 372 -9.00 -36.14 -3.74
N PHE A 373 -8.53 -35.37 -4.72
CA PHE A 373 -9.34 -34.86 -5.83
C PHE A 373 -9.40 -35.84 -7.00
N CYS A 374 -8.30 -36.52 -7.31
CA CYS A 374 -8.26 -37.55 -8.36
C CYS A 374 -9.16 -38.77 -8.06
N LYS A 375 -9.54 -38.97 -6.79
CA LYS A 375 -10.49 -40.02 -6.37
C LYS A 375 -11.96 -39.59 -6.42
N LYS A 376 -12.23 -38.28 -6.56
CA LYS A 376 -13.59 -37.70 -6.61
C LYS A 376 -14.05 -37.37 -8.03
N SER A 377 -13.12 -37.22 -8.98
CA SER A 377 -13.36 -37.22 -10.44
C SER A 377 -13.54 -38.63 -10.97
#